data_AF-A0A259ND66-F1
#
_entry.id   AF-A0A259ND66-F1
#
_cell.length_a   1.000
_cell.length_b   1.000
_cell.length_c   1.000
_cell.angle_alpha   90.00
_cell.angle_beta   90.00
_cell.angle_gamma   90.00
#
_symmetry.space_group_name_H-M   'P 1'
#
loop_
_entity.id
_entity.type
_entity.pdbx_description
1 polymer ?
#
loop_
_entity_poly.entity_id
_entity_poly.type
_entity_poly.pdbx_seq_one_letter_code
_entity_poly.pdbx_strand_id
1 'polypeptide(L)'
;MADAYIFEVHSDADVKEVDGRRVVTAKYVFDHQKLEAVPNTDPSRTIPVISRHKDGRVFAHLLRMNRVEFEQSSIPSDCYIESAFQCRLRPVAC
;
A
#
# COMPACT_ATOMS: atom_id res chain seq x y z
N MET A 1 -14.49 -2.66 -14.38
CA MET A 1 -13.02 -2.81 -14.24
C MET A 1 -12.75 -2.89 -12.75
N ALA A 2 -11.90 -3.81 -12.31
CA ALA A 2 -11.63 -3.99 -10.89
C ALA A 2 -10.25 -3.39 -10.57
N ASP A 3 -10.12 -2.73 -9.42
CA ASP A 3 -8.89 -2.04 -9.05
C ASP A 3 -8.03 -2.91 -8.14
N ALA A 4 -6.74 -2.58 -8.11
CA ALA A 4 -5.78 -3.05 -7.13
C ALA A 4 -5.49 -1.92 -6.14
N TYR A 5 -5.49 -2.25 -4.85
CA TYR A 5 -5.13 -1.37 -3.75
C TYR A 5 -3.80 -1.85 -3.19
N ILE A 6 -2.84 -0.94 -3.08
CA ILE A 6 -1.48 -1.23 -2.64
C ILE A 6 -1.26 -0.53 -1.31
N PHE A 7 -0.80 -1.31 -0.33
CA PHE A 7 -0.59 -0.85 1.03
C PHE A 7 0.86 -1.10 1.46
N GLU A 8 1.48 -0.09 2.05
CA GLU A 8 2.70 -0.31 2.81
C GLU A 8 2.36 -0.92 4.16
N VAL A 9 3.15 -1.90 4.56
CA VAL A 9 3.04 -2.54 5.87
C VAL A 9 4.08 -1.94 6.80
N HIS A 10 3.63 -1.43 7.94
CA HIS A 10 4.47 -0.76 8.93
C HIS A 10 4.25 -1.35 10.33
N SER A 11 5.17 -1.06 11.25
CA SER A 11 4.96 -1.32 12.68
C SER A 11 4.03 -0.25 13.26
N ASP A 12 3.25 -0.59 14.28
CA ASP A 12 2.44 0.42 14.99
C ASP A 12 3.32 1.50 15.65
N ALA A 13 4.58 1.19 15.95
CA ALA A 13 5.56 2.14 16.49
C ALA A 13 5.95 3.26 15.50
N ASP A 14 5.76 3.03 14.20
CA ASP A 14 6.08 4.01 13.15
C ASP A 14 4.95 5.04 12.94
N VAL A 15 3.79 4.81 13.59
CA VAL A 15 2.59 5.64 13.42
C VAL A 15 2.71 6.94 14.20
N LYS A 16 2.41 8.03 13.50
CA LYS A 16 2.36 9.39 14.05
C LYS A 16 0.96 9.96 13.88
N GLU A 17 0.62 10.94 14.71
CA GLU A 17 -0.62 11.70 14.58
C GLU A 17 -0.30 13.09 14.02
N VAL A 18 -0.91 13.43 12.89
CA VAL A 18 -0.77 14.73 12.21
C VAL A 18 -2.17 15.21 11.88
N ASP A 19 -2.54 16.40 12.38
CA ASP A 19 -3.87 16.99 12.20
C ASP A 19 -5.04 16.04 12.53
N GLY A 20 -4.90 15.26 13.62
CA GLY A 20 -5.90 14.27 14.06
C GLY A 20 -5.99 13.02 13.18
N ARG A 21 -5.05 12.82 12.25
CA ARG A 21 -4.97 11.65 11.38
C ARG A 21 -3.76 10.80 11.72
N ARG A 22 -3.97 9.49 11.77
CA ARG A 22 -2.90 8.51 11.92
C ARG A 22 -2.20 8.31 10.58
N VAL A 23 -0.91 8.60 10.55
CA VAL A 23 -0.08 8.53 9.35
C VAL A 23 1.23 7.83 9.64
N VAL A 24 1.90 7.36 8.60
CA VAL A 24 3.28 6.88 8.64
C VAL A 24 4.10 7.64 7.60
N THR A 25 5.41 7.74 7.79
CA THR A 25 6.31 8.20 6.73
C THR A 25 6.30 7.14 5.62
N ALA A 26 6.02 7.55 4.38
CA ALA A 26 5.96 6.62 3.26
C ALA A 26 7.34 6.00 3.01
N LYS A 27 7.40 4.68 2.81
CA LYS A 27 8.61 3.98 2.35
C LYS A 27 8.84 4.19 0.87
N TYR A 28 7.76 4.33 0.10
CA TYR A 28 7.79 4.39 -1.34
C TYR A 28 6.99 5.58 -1.88
N VAL A 29 7.36 5.97 -3.11
CA VAL A 29 6.63 6.89 -3.97
C VAL A 29 6.37 6.17 -5.28
N PHE A 30 5.17 6.29 -5.83
CA PHE A 30 4.87 5.72 -7.13
C PHE A 30 5.24 6.70 -8.25
N ASP A 31 6.14 6.28 -9.14
CA ASP A 31 6.47 6.98 -10.39
C ASP A 31 5.48 6.53 -11.47
N HIS A 32 4.52 7.41 -11.80
CA HIS A 32 3.51 7.13 -12.81
C HIS A 32 4.04 7.08 -14.26
N GLN A 33 5.22 7.65 -14.53
CA GLN A 33 5.79 7.60 -15.89
C GLN A 33 6.41 6.24 -16.18
N LYS A 34 7.05 5.65 -15.17
CA LYS A 34 7.70 4.35 -15.25
C LYS A 34 6.84 3.19 -14.73
N LEU A 35 5.73 3.51 -14.07
CA LEU A 35 4.86 2.57 -13.36
C LEU A 35 5.61 1.76 -12.30
N GLU A 36 6.49 2.40 -11.52
CA GLU A 36 7.29 1.73 -10.48
C GLU A 36 7.12 2.41 -9.12
N ALA A 37 7.10 1.63 -8.04
CA ALA A 37 7.24 2.20 -6.70
C ALA A 37 8.73 2.31 -6.35
N VAL A 38 9.22 3.54 -6.21
CA VAL A 38 10.62 3.86 -5.85
C VAL A 38 10.75 4.21 -4.38
N PRO A 39 11.91 3.97 -3.75
CA PRO A 39 12.14 4.41 -2.37
C PRO A 39 11.90 5.90 -2.19
N ASN A 40 11.17 6.25 -1.13
CA ASN A 40 10.91 7.63 -0.76
C ASN A 40 12.17 8.25 -0.14
N THR A 41 12.62 9.37 -0.68
CA THR A 41 13.75 10.15 -0.16
C THR A 41 13.30 11.35 0.71
N ASP A 42 12.01 11.65 0.73
CA ASP A 42 11.44 12.76 1.48
C ASP A 42 10.83 12.28 2.81
N PRO A 43 11.47 12.56 3.97
CA PRO A 43 10.97 12.11 5.27
C PRO A 43 9.67 12.81 5.71
N SER A 44 9.29 13.91 5.07
CA SER A 44 8.05 14.65 5.36
C SER A 44 6.83 14.03 4.68
N ARG A 45 7.06 13.20 3.65
CA ARG A 45 5.98 12.54 2.92
C ARG A 45 5.34 11.47 3.79
N THR A 46 4.07 11.69 4.11
CA THR A 46 3.28 10.78 4.92
C THR A 46 2.10 10.21 4.13
N ILE A 47 1.68 9.01 4.51
CA ILE A 47 0.50 8.35 3.95
C ILE A 47 -0.44 7.89 5.09
N PRO A 48 -1.76 7.90 4.86
CA PRO A 48 -2.73 7.58 5.89
C PRO A 48 -2.75 6.10 6.24
N VAL A 49 -2.84 5.80 7.53
CA VAL A 49 -3.13 4.45 8.03
C VAL A 49 -4.62 4.18 7.87
N ILE A 50 -4.97 3.10 7.16
CA ILE A 50 -6.38 2.72 6.90
C ILE A 50 -6.83 1.58 7.82
N SER A 51 -5.91 0.69 8.22
CA SER A 51 -6.26 -0.48 9.03
C SER A 51 -5.10 -0.92 9.90
N ARG A 52 -5.42 -1.66 10.96
CA ARG A 52 -4.47 -2.28 11.89
C ARG A 52 -4.74 -3.79 11.94
N HIS A 53 -3.69 -4.57 11.74
CA HIS A 53 -3.73 -6.02 11.90
C HIS A 53 -3.59 -6.43 13.37
N LYS A 54 -4.07 -7.62 13.72
CA LYS A 54 -4.08 -8.13 15.10
C LYS A 54 -2.68 -8.37 15.69
N ASP A 55 -1.67 -8.54 14.83
CA ASP A 55 -0.28 -8.72 15.23
C ASP A 55 0.48 -7.41 15.46
N GLY A 56 -0.22 -6.27 15.41
CA GLY A 56 0.38 -4.95 15.62
C GLY A 56 0.98 -4.31 14.37
N ARG A 57 0.87 -4.94 13.19
CA ARG A 57 1.19 -4.25 11.93
C ARG A 57 0.06 -3.30 11.51
N VAL A 58 0.41 -2.23 10.81
CA VAL A 58 -0.54 -1.28 10.24
C VAL A 58 -0.41 -1.24 8.72
N PHE A 59 -1.55 -1.04 8.05
CA PHE A 59 -1.64 -0.89 6.60
C PHE A 59 -1.83 0.57 6.26
N ALA A 60 -0.85 1.16 5.58
CA ALA A 60 -0.91 2.52 5.10
C ALA A 60 -1.15 2.51 3.58
N HIS A 61 -2.14 3.27 3.13
CA HIS A 61 -2.56 3.21 1.73
C HIS A 61 -1.61 4.00 0.84
N LEU A 62 -0.87 3.28 -0.01
CA LEU A 62 0.09 3.87 -0.93
C LEU A 62 -0.61 4.40 -2.18
N LEU A 63 -1.31 3.52 -2.91
CA LEU A 63 -2.05 3.91 -4.11
C LEU A 63 -3.13 2.91 -4.51
N ARG A 64 -4.05 3.39 -5.36
CA ARG A 64 -5.05 2.61 -6.08
C ARG A 64 -4.71 2.65 -7.57
N MET A 65 -4.73 1.50 -8.23
CA MET A 65 -4.43 1.36 -9.66
C MET A 65 -5.51 0.55 -10.35
N ASN A 66 -5.74 0.82 -11.64
CA ASN A 66 -6.56 -0.07 -12.44
C ASN A 66 -5.78 -1.33 -12.86
N ARG A 67 -6.47 -2.31 -13.43
CA ARG A 67 -5.86 -3.58 -13.87
C ARG A 67 -4.66 -3.41 -14.79
N VAL A 68 -4.77 -2.58 -15.82
CA VAL A 68 -3.76 -2.43 -16.87
C VAL A 68 -2.49 -1.84 -16.28
N GLU A 69 -2.64 -0.81 -15.46
CA GLU A 69 -1.51 -0.19 -14.78
C GLU A 69 -0.85 -1.16 -13.79
N PHE A 70 -1.66 -1.94 -13.06
CA PHE A 70 -1.15 -2.93 -12.10
C PHE A 70 -0.39 -4.08 -12.76
N GLU A 71 -0.86 -4.59 -13.90
CA GLU A 71 -0.17 -5.66 -14.65
C GLU A 71 1.17 -5.19 -15.24
N GLN A 72 1.34 -3.89 -15.44
CA GLN A 72 2.56 -3.28 -15.99
C GLN A 72 3.49 -2.71 -14.91
N SER A 73 3.04 -2.67 -13.65
CA SER A 73 3.77 -1.99 -12.59
C SER A 73 4.76 -2.89 -11.85
N SER A 74 5.79 -2.24 -11.31
CA SER A 74 6.75 -2.89 -10.41
C SER A 74 6.46 -2.44 -8.98
N ILE A 75 5.89 -3.35 -8.18
CA ILE A 75 5.55 -3.13 -6.77
C ILE A 75 6.48 -3.98 -5.87
N PRO A 76 7.13 -3.38 -4.86
CA PRO A 76 7.94 -4.09 -3.88
C PRO A 76 7.18 -5.24 -3.20
N SER A 77 7.88 -6.35 -2.96
CA SER A 77 7.28 -7.57 -2.40
C SER A 77 6.82 -7.45 -0.94
N ASP A 78 7.28 -6.42 -0.23
CA ASP A 78 6.90 -6.12 1.14
C ASP A 78 5.65 -5.22 1.24
N CYS A 79 5.10 -4.78 0.11
CA CYS A 79 3.77 -4.19 0.05
C CYS A 79 2.67 -5.27 0.11
N TYR A 80 1.60 -4.98 0.83
CA TYR A 80 0.38 -5.77 0.77
C TYR A 80 -0.49 -5.30 -0.40
N ILE A 81 -0.97 -6.23 -1.20
CA ILE A 81 -1.79 -5.94 -2.38
C ILE A 81 -3.16 -6.57 -2.17
N GLU A 82 -4.19 -5.74 -2.16
CA GLU A 82 -5.56 -6.19 -2.24
C GLU A 82 -6.08 -5.94 -3.64
N SER A 83 -6.25 -7.00 -4.41
CA SER A 83 -6.85 -6.89 -5.74
C SER A 83 -8.07 -7.78 -5.84
N ALA A 84 -9.12 -7.25 -6.48
CA ALA A 84 -10.26 -8.06 -6.87
C ALA A 84 -9.87 -9.20 -7.85
N PHE A 85 -8.68 -9.14 -8.45
CA PHE A 85 -8.10 -10.20 -9.28
C PHE A 85 -7.57 -11.38 -8.46
N GLN A 86 -6.77 -11.12 -7.42
CA GLN A 86 -6.24 -12.17 -6.56
C GLN A 86 -7.35 -12.84 -5.72
N CYS A 87 -8.39 -12.11 -5.33
CA CYS A 87 -9.55 -12.69 -4.64
C CYS A 87 -10.35 -13.70 -5.49
N ARG A 88 -10.25 -13.67 -6.83
CA ARG A 88 -10.90 -14.65 -7.72
C ARG A 88 -10.04 -15.86 -8.05
N LEU A 89 -8.74 -15.81 -7.76
CA LEU A 89 -7.77 -16.85 -8.12
C LEU A 89 -7.36 -17.73 -6.93
N ARG A 90 -7.80 -17.42 -5.71
CA ARG A 90 -7.68 -18.35 -4.58
C ARG A 90 -8.93 -19.23 -4.55
N PRO A 91 -8.82 -20.57 -4.63
CA PRO A 91 -9.93 -21.41 -4.24
C PRO A 91 -10.22 -21.10 -2.77
N VAL A 92 -11.46 -20.70 -2.49
CA VAL A 92 -11.95 -20.61 -1.11
C VAL A 92 -11.90 -22.04 -0.59
N ALA A 93 -10.89 -22.35 0.22
CA ALA A 93 -10.95 -23.53 1.06
C ALA A 93 -12.03 -23.24 2.11
N CYS A 94 -13.18 -23.90 1.94
CA CYS A 94 -14.25 -23.98 2.94
C CYS A 94 -13.75 -24.64 4.22
#